data_AF-A0A6N6JVJ9-F1
#
_entry.id   AF-A0A6N6JVJ9-F1
#
_cell.length_a   1.000
_cell.length_b   1.000
_cell.length_c   1.000
_cell.angle_alpha   90.00
_cell.angle_beta   90.00
_cell.angle_gamma   90.00
#
_symmetry.space_group_name_H-M   'P 1'
#
loop_
_entity.id
_entity.type
_entity.pdbx_description
1 polymer ?
#
loop_
_entity_poly.entity_id
_entity_poly.type
_entity_poly.pdbx_seq_one_letter_code
_entity_poly.pdbx_strand_id
1 'polypeptide(L)'
;MAASPHIVQQLARQQLIHDAVLKLYAARGGNLLDLNIRQAEETVQAALKCREADHRRLIADPDARREKGERPIVTVSEGRLHARDLARFMEQKQLALLEAKNLIEEAINRALPRSEEDLRLVLEAAVQDIAAVGRMGILEPPPPVESFTFEDAAHAAAQVMPQLPKKLAQALEAALLTGRVERVYDVLGGAGEAAQQEFAYHLKNALYQRTGRAA
;
A
#
# COMPACT_ATOMS: atom_id res chain seq x y z
N MET A 1 -22.45 15.24 -11.78
CA MET A 1 -21.05 15.18 -12.24
C MET A 1 -20.45 13.89 -11.73
N ALA A 2 -20.19 12.89 -12.58
CA ALA A 2 -19.60 11.63 -12.16
C ALA A 2 -18.10 11.84 -11.89
N ALA A 3 -17.61 11.36 -10.73
CA ALA A 3 -16.19 11.41 -10.41
C ALA A 3 -15.39 10.63 -11.46
N SER A 4 -14.20 11.11 -11.81
CA SER A 4 -13.30 10.42 -12.74
C SER A 4 -13.02 8.99 -12.25
N PRO A 5 -13.09 7.96 -13.13
CA PRO A 5 -12.92 6.56 -12.74
C PRO A 5 -11.60 6.28 -11.99
N HIS A 6 -10.56 7.06 -12.28
CA HIS A 6 -9.28 6.99 -11.56
C HIS A 6 -9.39 7.42 -10.09
N ILE A 7 -10.18 8.45 -9.78
CA ILE A 7 -10.38 8.95 -8.41
C ILE A 7 -11.14 7.90 -7.59
N VAL A 8 -12.14 7.25 -8.20
CA VAL A 8 -12.93 6.19 -7.55
C VAL A 8 -12.03 4.99 -7.19
N GLN A 9 -11.13 4.59 -8.11
CA GLN A 9 -10.17 3.51 -7.85
C GLN A 9 -9.17 3.87 -6.74
N GLN A 10 -8.68 5.11 -6.71
CA GLN A 10 -7.77 5.56 -5.64
C GLN A 10 -8.45 5.58 -4.27
N LEU A 11 -9.70 6.04 -4.20
CA LEU A 11 -10.47 6.04 -2.95
C LEU A 11 -10.73 4.62 -2.46
N ALA A 12 -11.13 3.70 -3.34
CA ALA A 12 -11.33 2.29 -3.00
C ALA A 12 -10.04 1.66 -2.46
N ARG A 13 -8.89 1.95 -3.09
CA ARG A 13 -7.58 1.48 -2.62
C ARG A 13 -7.25 2.03 -1.23
N GLN A 14 -7.44 3.33 -1.01
CA GLN A 14 -7.19 3.94 0.30
C GLN A 14 -8.10 3.36 1.39
N GLN A 15 -9.35 3.05 1.05
CA GLN A 15 -10.30 2.45 1.98
C GLN A 15 -9.88 1.03 2.38
N LEU A 16 -9.43 0.20 1.45
CA LEU A 16 -8.88 -1.12 1.76
C LEU A 16 -7.68 -1.06 2.71
N ILE A 17 -6.77 -0.11 2.47
CA ILE A 17 -5.59 0.10 3.33
C ILE A 17 -6.05 0.55 4.72
N HIS A 18 -6.99 1.49 4.81
CA HIS A 18 -7.52 1.97 6.07
C HIS A 18 -8.17 0.84 6.89
N ASP A 19 -8.99 0.01 6.24
CA ASP A 19 -9.65 -1.13 6.89
C ASP A 19 -8.62 -2.16 7.40
N ALA A 20 -7.55 -2.40 6.66
CA ALA A 20 -6.47 -3.27 7.08
C ALA A 20 -5.70 -2.71 8.29
N VAL A 21 -5.45 -1.41 8.34
CA VAL A 21 -4.84 -0.75 9.49
C VAL A 21 -5.71 -0.90 10.73
N LEU A 22 -7.04 -0.71 10.61
CA LEU A 22 -7.96 -0.91 11.73
C LEU A 22 -8.01 -2.37 12.19
N LYS A 23 -7.97 -3.33 11.27
CA LYS A 23 -7.90 -4.76 11.60
C LYS A 23 -6.61 -5.11 12.34
N LEU A 24 -5.46 -4.60 11.88
CA LEU A 24 -4.18 -4.82 12.53
C LEU A 24 -4.13 -4.15 13.92
N TYR A 25 -4.65 -2.93 14.05
CA TYR A 25 -4.82 -2.25 15.34
C TYR A 25 -5.65 -3.09 16.31
N ALA A 26 -6.80 -3.60 15.87
CA ALA A 26 -7.68 -4.43 16.68
C ALA A 26 -6.98 -5.75 17.10
N ALA A 27 -6.29 -6.42 16.17
CA ALA A 27 -5.55 -7.66 16.42
C ALA A 27 -4.43 -7.47 17.46
N ARG A 28 -3.84 -6.28 17.55
CA ARG A 28 -2.79 -5.92 18.51
C ARG A 28 -3.32 -5.38 19.85
N GLY A 29 -4.61 -5.56 20.13
CA GLY A 29 -5.20 -5.15 21.41
C GLY A 29 -5.81 -3.75 21.40
N GLY A 30 -5.95 -3.10 20.24
CA GLY A 30 -6.59 -1.80 20.10
C GLY A 30 -8.02 -1.72 20.65
N ASN A 31 -8.76 -2.84 20.64
CA ASN A 31 -10.10 -2.91 21.23
C ASN A 31 -10.11 -2.65 22.74
N LEU A 32 -9.09 -3.13 23.45
CA LEU A 32 -8.95 -2.90 24.89
C LEU A 32 -8.62 -1.43 25.17
N LEU A 33 -7.78 -0.82 24.32
CA LEU A 33 -7.45 0.59 24.42
C LEU A 33 -8.66 1.48 24.16
N ASP A 34 -9.49 1.15 23.16
CA ASP A 34 -10.74 1.85 22.88
C ASP A 34 -11.74 1.75 24.05
N LEU A 35 -11.80 0.60 24.72
CA LEU A 35 -12.60 0.44 25.95
C LEU A 35 -12.08 1.35 27.08
N ASN A 36 -10.77 1.37 27.29
CA ASN A 36 -10.15 2.23 28.31
C ASN A 36 -10.38 3.71 28.03
N ILE A 37 -10.36 4.13 26.77
CA ILE A 37 -10.69 5.51 26.37
C ILE A 37 -12.14 5.84 26.75
N ARG A 38 -13.11 4.98 26.39
CA ARG A 38 -14.53 5.20 26.73
C ARG A 38 -14.74 5.31 28.23
N GLN A 39 -14.14 4.41 29.02
CA GLN A 39 -14.23 4.46 30.47
C GLN A 39 -13.60 5.73 31.06
N ALA A 40 -12.47 6.18 30.50
CA ALA A 40 -11.83 7.43 30.90
C ALA A 40 -12.69 8.65 30.54
N GLU A 41 -13.31 8.67 29.36
CA GLU A 41 -14.27 9.71 28.94
C GLU A 41 -15.46 9.79 29.89
N GLU A 42 -16.08 8.66 30.22
CA GLU A 42 -17.18 8.57 31.18
C GLU A 42 -16.79 9.13 32.55
N THR A 43 -15.58 8.80 33.01
CA THR A 43 -15.06 9.27 34.30
C THR A 43 -14.82 10.79 34.29
N VAL A 44 -14.26 11.33 33.20
CA VAL A 44 -14.08 12.78 33.02
C VAL A 44 -15.43 13.49 32.99
N GLN A 45 -16.41 12.96 32.25
CA GLN A 45 -17.76 13.52 32.16
C GLN A 45 -18.48 13.49 33.50
N ALA A 46 -18.37 12.40 34.26
CA ALA A 46 -18.91 12.31 35.61
C ALA A 46 -18.27 13.37 36.53
N ALA A 47 -16.94 13.51 36.49
CA ALA A 47 -16.22 14.52 37.26
C ALA A 47 -16.66 15.95 36.93
N LEU A 48 -16.88 16.27 35.65
CA LEU A 48 -17.40 17.57 35.22
C LEU A 48 -18.80 17.82 35.78
N LYS A 49 -19.72 16.87 35.64
CA LYS A 49 -21.09 16.97 36.16
C LYS A 49 -21.11 17.17 37.68
N CYS A 50 -20.28 16.44 38.43
CA CYS A 50 -20.17 16.60 39.88
C CYS A 50 -19.70 18.01 40.26
N ARG A 51 -18.72 18.56 39.54
CA ARG A 51 -18.21 19.92 39.77
C ARG A 51 -19.22 21.00 39.40
N GLU A 52 -19.96 20.81 38.31
CA GLU A 52 -21.05 21.71 37.92
C GLU A 52 -22.19 21.70 38.95
N ALA A 53 -22.52 20.54 39.52
CA ALA A 53 -23.52 20.42 40.56
C ALA A 53 -23.07 21.14 41.84
N ASP A 54 -21.82 20.94 42.27
CA ASP A 54 -21.21 21.66 43.38
C ASP A 54 -21.22 23.19 43.13
N HIS A 55 -20.90 23.61 41.91
CA HIS A 55 -20.92 25.03 41.55
C HIS A 55 -22.33 25.61 41.57
N ARG A 56 -23.32 24.89 41.03
CA ARG A 56 -24.74 25.29 41.08
C ARG A 56 -25.26 25.41 42.51
N ARG A 57 -24.87 24.49 43.41
CA ARG A 57 -25.19 24.57 44.85
C ARG A 57 -24.64 25.87 45.46
N LEU A 58 -23.37 26.19 45.19
CA LEU A 58 -22.72 27.41 45.71
C LEU A 58 -23.30 28.71 45.14
N ILE A 59 -23.83 28.69 43.91
CA ILE A 59 -24.54 29.85 43.33
C ILE A 59 -25.90 30.04 44.01
N ALA A 60 -26.64 28.95 44.23
CA ALA A 60 -27.97 28.99 44.83
C ALA A 60 -27.94 29.39 46.31
N ASP A 61 -26.91 28.96 47.04
CA ASP A 61 -26.67 29.34 48.42
C ASP A 61 -25.17 29.65 48.62
N PRO A 62 -24.77 30.94 48.54
CA PRO A 62 -23.39 31.36 48.75
C PRO A 62 -22.86 31.11 50.17
N ASP A 63 -23.76 30.98 51.15
CA ASP A 63 -23.45 30.69 52.55
C ASP A 63 -23.53 29.19 52.87
N ALA A 64 -23.89 28.34 51.89
CA ALA A 64 -23.67 26.89 51.91
C ALA A 64 -22.16 26.58 51.82
N ARG A 65 -21.40 27.09 52.77
CA ARG A 65 -20.07 26.60 53.08
C ARG A 65 -20.24 25.13 53.42
N ARG A 66 -19.38 24.32 52.82
CA ARG A 66 -19.24 22.92 53.21
C ARG A 66 -19.01 22.83 54.71
N GLU A 67 -19.60 21.83 55.34
CA GLU A 67 -19.31 21.56 56.75
C GLU A 67 -17.81 21.34 56.93
N LYS A 68 -17.27 21.69 58.10
CA LYS A 68 -15.83 21.55 58.37
C LYS A 68 -15.43 20.07 58.25
N GLY A 69 -14.75 19.72 57.15
CA GLY A 69 -14.33 18.35 56.83
C GLY A 69 -15.09 17.70 55.66
N GLU A 70 -16.17 18.32 55.17
CA GLU A 70 -16.92 17.86 53.99
C GLU A 70 -16.09 18.09 52.72
N ARG A 71 -15.81 16.98 52.01
CA ARG A 71 -15.02 16.98 50.77
C ARG A 71 -15.90 17.28 49.57
N PRO A 72 -15.36 17.89 48.49
CA PRO A 72 -16.07 17.93 47.22
C PRO A 72 -16.39 16.52 46.75
N ILE A 73 -17.46 16.38 45.96
CA ILE A 73 -17.80 15.11 45.31
C ILE A 73 -16.63 14.66 44.42
N VAL A 74 -16.01 15.61 43.71
CA VAL A 74 -14.74 15.41 42.98
C VAL A 74 -13.84 16.63 43.15
N THR A 75 -12.60 16.40 43.59
CA THR A 75 -11.60 17.46 43.72
C THR A 75 -11.08 17.93 42.34
N VAL A 76 -10.54 19.15 42.28
CA VAL A 76 -9.87 19.64 41.05
C VAL A 76 -8.69 18.76 40.66
N SER A 77 -7.96 18.23 41.65
CA SER A 77 -6.85 17.29 41.45
C SER A 77 -7.31 15.97 40.82
N GLU A 78 -8.40 15.38 41.31
CA GLU A 78 -8.96 14.14 40.74
C GLU A 78 -9.45 14.37 39.31
N GLY A 79 -10.17 15.46 39.06
CA GLY A 79 -10.58 15.82 37.69
C GLY A 79 -9.41 15.98 36.72
N ARG A 80 -8.29 16.57 37.17
CA ARG A 80 -7.07 16.67 36.37
C ARG A 80 -6.41 15.30 36.12
N LEU A 81 -6.43 14.40 37.11
CA LEU A 81 -5.91 13.05 36.95
C LEU A 81 -6.69 12.26 35.89
N HIS A 82 -8.02 12.29 35.95
CA HIS A 82 -8.87 11.64 34.94
C HIS A 82 -8.63 12.19 33.53
N ALA A 83 -8.52 13.52 33.39
CA ALA A 83 -8.22 14.15 32.11
C ALA A 83 -6.83 13.76 31.57
N ARG A 84 -5.84 13.60 32.46
CA ARG A 84 -4.49 13.15 32.08
C ARG A 84 -4.50 11.70 31.60
N ASP A 85 -5.24 10.82 32.28
CA ASP A 85 -5.35 9.42 31.89
C ASP A 85 -6.05 9.28 30.53
N LEU A 86 -7.11 10.05 30.28
CA LEU A 86 -7.76 10.11 28.97
C LEU A 86 -6.77 10.56 27.87
N ALA A 87 -6.04 11.66 28.11
CA ALA A 87 -5.04 12.16 27.16
C ALA A 87 -3.97 11.11 26.85
N ARG A 88 -3.47 10.41 27.87
CA ARG A 88 -2.51 9.33 27.71
C ARG A 88 -3.06 8.19 26.84
N PHE A 89 -4.30 7.75 27.07
CA PHE A 89 -4.89 6.69 26.26
C PHE A 89 -5.13 7.12 24.81
N MET A 90 -5.52 8.38 24.59
CA MET A 90 -5.66 8.93 23.24
C MET A 90 -4.32 8.98 22.49
N GLU A 91 -3.25 9.40 23.16
CA GLU A 91 -1.89 9.41 22.61
C GLU A 91 -1.43 7.99 22.25
N GLN A 92 -1.62 7.02 23.15
CA GLN A 92 -1.34 5.61 22.89
C GLN A 92 -2.09 5.08 21.67
N LYS A 93 -3.35 5.49 21.49
CA LYS A 93 -4.16 5.08 20.33
C LYS A 93 -3.60 5.66 19.03
N GLN A 94 -3.21 6.93 19.03
CA GLN A 94 -2.60 7.57 17.87
C GLN A 94 -1.29 6.88 17.48
N LEU A 95 -0.44 6.57 18.46
CA LEU A 95 0.82 5.84 18.24
C LEU A 95 0.56 4.45 17.68
N ALA A 96 -0.36 3.69 18.27
CA ALA A 96 -0.69 2.34 17.81
C ALA A 96 -1.27 2.32 16.38
N LEU A 97 -2.10 3.32 16.02
CA LEU A 97 -2.61 3.47 14.66
C LEU A 97 -1.51 3.85 13.67
N LEU A 98 -0.58 4.72 14.08
CA LEU A 98 0.57 5.11 13.25
C LEU A 98 1.50 3.92 13.00
N GLU A 99 1.80 3.14 14.04
CA GLU A 99 2.58 1.90 13.92
C GLU A 99 1.90 0.89 12.99
N ALA A 100 0.59 0.64 13.17
CA ALA A 100 -0.16 -0.25 12.31
C ALA A 100 -0.15 0.23 10.84
N LYS A 101 -0.29 1.54 10.60
CA LYS A 101 -0.17 2.15 9.27
C LYS A 101 1.20 1.89 8.65
N ASN A 102 2.27 2.18 9.38
CA ASN A 102 3.64 2.03 8.89
C ASN A 102 3.94 0.57 8.49
N LEU A 103 3.42 -0.39 9.27
CA LEU A 103 3.61 -1.81 8.99
C LEU A 103 2.84 -2.29 7.76
N ILE A 104 1.62 -1.78 7.56
CA ILE A 104 0.85 -2.05 6.34
C ILE A 104 1.54 -1.44 5.12
N GLU A 105 2.05 -0.21 5.23
CA GLU A 105 2.81 0.44 4.15
C GLU A 105 4.09 -0.33 3.82
N GLU A 106 4.82 -0.81 4.84
CA GLU A 106 5.99 -1.66 4.66
C GLU A 106 5.63 -2.97 3.96
N ALA A 107 4.54 -3.63 4.34
CA ALA A 107 4.05 -4.84 3.70
C ALA A 107 3.71 -4.61 2.20
N ILE A 108 3.02 -3.51 1.89
CA ILE A 108 2.69 -3.12 0.51
C ILE A 108 3.97 -2.86 -0.29
N ASN A 109 4.92 -2.12 0.27
CA ASN A 109 6.19 -1.80 -0.39
C ASN A 109 7.05 -3.04 -0.64
N ARG A 110 6.98 -4.03 0.27
CA ARG A 110 7.69 -5.30 0.13
C ARG A 110 7.05 -6.24 -0.87
N ALA A 111 5.74 -6.19 -1.09
CA ALA A 111 5.03 -7.10 -1.99
C ALA A 111 4.75 -6.52 -3.39
N LEU A 112 4.71 -5.18 -3.51
CA LEU A 112 4.41 -4.44 -4.76
C LEU A 112 3.18 -4.99 -5.52
N PRO A 113 1.99 -5.00 -4.89
CA PRO A 113 0.78 -5.56 -5.49
C PRO A 113 0.37 -4.79 -6.75
N ARG A 114 0.14 -5.50 -7.85
CA ARG A 114 -0.17 -4.94 -9.18
C ARG A 114 -1.66 -4.85 -9.45
N SER A 115 -2.44 -5.75 -8.87
CA SER A 115 -3.90 -5.75 -8.92
C SER A 115 -4.52 -5.41 -7.56
N GLU A 116 -5.84 -5.15 -7.55
CA GLU A 116 -6.60 -5.00 -6.31
C GLU A 116 -6.69 -6.32 -5.54
N GLU A 117 -6.74 -7.46 -6.23
CA GLU A 117 -6.75 -8.80 -5.63
C GLU A 117 -5.43 -9.09 -4.92
N ASP A 118 -4.30 -8.77 -5.55
CA ASP A 118 -2.98 -8.88 -4.92
C ASP A 118 -2.90 -8.01 -3.67
N LEU A 119 -3.43 -6.78 -3.74
CA LEU A 119 -3.44 -5.88 -2.58
C LEU A 119 -4.24 -6.49 -1.43
N ARG A 120 -5.43 -7.05 -1.70
CA ARG A 120 -6.24 -7.69 -0.65
C ARG A 120 -5.49 -8.85 0.00
N LEU A 121 -4.84 -9.70 -0.78
CA LEU A 121 -4.04 -10.82 -0.27
C LEU A 121 -2.88 -10.33 0.61
N VAL A 122 -2.15 -9.30 0.18
CA VAL A 122 -1.06 -8.69 0.96
C VAL A 122 -1.58 -8.13 2.27
N LEU A 123 -2.70 -7.41 2.24
CA LEU A 123 -3.30 -6.80 3.43
C LEU A 123 -3.79 -7.86 4.42
N GLU A 124 -4.45 -8.93 3.94
CA GLU A 124 -4.91 -10.04 4.78
C GLU A 124 -3.74 -10.77 5.45
N ALA A 125 -2.66 -11.04 4.72
CA ALA A 125 -1.45 -11.63 5.28
C ALA A 125 -0.76 -10.69 6.28
N ALA A 126 -0.67 -9.38 5.97
CA ALA A 126 -0.05 -8.39 6.85
C ALA A 126 -0.79 -8.24 8.19
N VAL A 127 -2.11 -8.41 8.20
CA VAL A 127 -2.91 -8.41 9.44
C VAL A 127 -2.59 -9.63 10.32
N GLN A 128 -2.27 -10.78 9.74
CA GLN A 128 -1.99 -12.02 10.47
C GLN A 128 -0.52 -12.15 10.89
N ASP A 129 0.40 -11.98 9.94
CA ASP A 129 1.85 -12.06 10.14
C ASP A 129 2.57 -11.25 9.05
N ILE A 130 3.17 -10.13 9.45
CA ILE A 130 3.94 -9.25 8.54
C ILE A 130 5.16 -9.99 7.96
N ALA A 131 5.73 -10.95 8.67
CA ALA A 131 6.82 -11.77 8.14
C ALA A 131 6.33 -12.75 7.05
N ALA A 132 5.04 -13.12 7.05
CA ALA A 132 4.45 -13.94 6.01
C ALA A 132 4.34 -13.21 4.68
N VAL A 133 4.16 -11.89 4.69
CA VAL A 133 4.11 -11.06 3.46
C VAL A 133 5.40 -11.17 2.66
N GLY A 134 6.56 -11.20 3.33
CA GLY A 134 7.85 -11.42 2.65
C GLY A 134 8.01 -12.82 2.05
N ARG A 135 7.22 -13.80 2.51
CA ARG A 135 7.20 -15.18 2.01
C ARG A 135 6.14 -15.41 0.92
N MET A 136 5.23 -14.46 0.70
CA MET A 136 4.14 -14.60 -0.27
C MET A 136 4.61 -14.60 -1.73
N GLY A 137 5.89 -14.33 -2.02
CA GLY A 137 6.44 -14.56 -3.35
C GLY A 137 5.78 -13.73 -4.47
N ILE A 138 5.08 -12.64 -4.15
CA ILE A 138 4.52 -11.71 -5.16
C ILE A 138 5.65 -10.96 -5.90
N LEU A 139 6.89 -11.11 -5.43
CA LEU A 139 8.10 -10.71 -6.12
C LEU A 139 9.01 -11.91 -6.39
N GLU A 140 8.65 -12.70 -7.39
CA GLU A 140 9.57 -12.66 -8.52
C GLU A 140 9.14 -11.43 -9.34
N PRO A 141 9.99 -10.41 -9.51
CA PRO A 141 9.78 -9.52 -10.65
C PRO A 141 9.63 -10.45 -11.87
N PRO A 142 8.61 -10.28 -12.74
CA PRO A 142 8.67 -10.95 -14.02
C PRO A 142 10.07 -10.65 -14.57
N PRO A 143 10.77 -11.67 -15.12
CA PRO A 143 12.10 -11.46 -15.67
C PRO A 143 12.04 -10.16 -16.45
N PRO A 144 13.02 -9.24 -16.27
CA PRO A 144 13.00 -7.96 -16.96
C PRO A 144 12.61 -8.27 -18.39
N VAL A 145 11.47 -7.75 -18.86
CA VAL A 145 11.03 -7.99 -20.23
C VAL A 145 12.23 -7.59 -21.05
N GLU A 146 12.94 -8.57 -21.63
CA GLU A 146 14.23 -8.36 -22.25
C GLU A 146 13.99 -7.27 -23.31
N SER A 147 14.32 -6.03 -22.97
CA SER A 147 13.93 -4.89 -23.79
C SER A 147 14.95 -4.80 -24.90
N PHE A 148 14.75 -5.63 -25.92
CA PHE A 148 15.56 -5.60 -27.12
C PHE A 148 15.40 -4.24 -27.77
N THR A 149 16.53 -3.58 -28.03
CA THR A 149 16.47 -2.32 -28.76
C THR A 149 16.14 -2.60 -30.22
N PHE A 150 15.73 -1.57 -30.95
CA PHE A 150 15.56 -1.67 -32.40
C PHE A 150 16.81 -2.19 -33.10
N GLU A 151 17.99 -1.84 -32.61
CA GLU A 151 19.27 -2.29 -33.15
C GLU A 151 19.48 -3.80 -32.99
N ASP A 152 19.05 -4.40 -31.87
CA ASP A 152 19.11 -5.86 -31.67
C ASP A 152 18.16 -6.57 -32.64
N ALA A 153 16.93 -6.08 -32.73
CA ALA A 153 15.91 -6.63 -33.61
C ALA A 153 16.32 -6.50 -35.08
N ALA A 154 16.94 -5.39 -35.47
CA ALA A 154 17.45 -5.18 -36.83
C ALA A 154 18.63 -6.09 -37.16
N HIS A 155 19.56 -6.28 -36.22
CA HIS A 155 20.68 -7.18 -36.41
C HIS A 155 20.23 -8.63 -36.55
N ALA A 156 19.31 -9.08 -35.69
CA ALA A 156 18.74 -10.42 -35.76
C ALA A 156 17.91 -10.63 -37.04
N ALA A 157 17.11 -9.64 -37.44
CA ALA A 157 16.32 -9.69 -38.67
C ALA A 157 17.21 -9.85 -39.92
N ALA A 158 18.35 -9.16 -39.96
CA ALA A 158 19.30 -9.25 -41.07
C ALA A 158 19.92 -10.64 -41.24
N GLN A 159 20.07 -11.42 -40.15
CA GLN A 159 20.60 -12.79 -40.19
C GLN A 159 19.59 -13.81 -40.72
N VAL A 160 18.30 -13.61 -40.42
CA VAL A 160 17.23 -14.54 -40.81
C VAL A 160 16.66 -14.23 -42.20
N MET A 161 16.74 -12.96 -42.64
CA MET A 161 16.22 -12.49 -43.93
C MET A 161 16.66 -13.31 -45.16
N PRO A 162 17.91 -13.82 -45.29
CA PRO A 162 18.31 -14.66 -46.42
C PRO A 162 17.59 -16.01 -46.51
N GLN A 163 17.07 -16.50 -45.38
CA GLN A 163 16.39 -17.80 -45.28
C GLN A 163 14.87 -17.67 -45.42
N LEU A 164 14.34 -16.44 -45.40
CA LEU A 164 12.92 -16.18 -45.51
C LEU A 164 12.43 -16.23 -46.98
N PRO A 165 11.16 -16.63 -47.21
CA PRO A 165 10.51 -16.45 -48.50
C PRO A 165 10.57 -15.00 -48.96
N LYS A 166 10.79 -14.76 -50.26
CA LYS A 166 10.97 -13.40 -50.84
C LYS A 166 9.91 -12.37 -50.39
N LYS A 167 8.64 -12.78 -50.25
CA LYS A 167 7.55 -11.91 -49.80
C LYS A 167 7.72 -11.48 -48.33
N LEU A 168 8.17 -12.38 -47.46
CA LEU A 168 8.43 -12.09 -46.05
C LEU A 168 9.71 -11.28 -45.87
N ALA A 169 10.76 -11.57 -46.66
CA ALA A 169 11.99 -10.78 -46.66
C ALA A 169 11.73 -9.31 -47.03
N GLN A 170 10.91 -9.05 -48.07
CA GLN A 170 10.50 -7.70 -48.47
C GLN A 170 9.65 -7.00 -47.41
N ALA A 171 8.73 -7.73 -46.75
CA ALA A 171 7.93 -7.19 -45.67
C ALA A 171 8.78 -6.85 -44.43
N LEU A 172 9.80 -7.66 -44.15
CA LEU A 172 10.73 -7.46 -43.04
C LEU A 172 11.65 -6.26 -43.31
N GLU A 173 12.14 -6.10 -44.53
CA GLU A 173 12.90 -4.93 -44.97
C GLU A 173 12.09 -3.63 -44.83
N ALA A 174 10.82 -3.65 -45.27
CA ALA A 174 9.91 -2.53 -45.07
C ALA A 174 9.65 -2.23 -43.58
N ALA A 175 9.56 -3.26 -42.74
CA ALA A 175 9.42 -3.09 -41.29
C ALA A 175 10.67 -2.48 -40.64
N LEU A 176 11.87 -2.87 -41.08
CA LEU A 176 13.13 -2.29 -40.61
C LEU A 176 13.26 -0.81 -40.94
N LEU A 177 12.77 -0.38 -42.11
CA LEU A 177 12.75 1.06 -42.48
C LEU A 177 11.88 1.91 -41.54
N THR A 178 10.94 1.32 -40.80
CA THR A 178 10.08 2.08 -39.88
C THR A 178 10.74 2.47 -38.56
N GLY A 179 11.88 1.85 -38.21
CA GLY A 179 12.54 2.07 -36.92
C GLY A 179 11.76 1.56 -35.70
N ARG A 180 10.69 0.78 -35.91
CA ARG A 180 9.82 0.26 -34.84
C ARG A 180 9.98 -1.23 -34.67
N VAL A 181 10.38 -1.64 -33.47
CA VAL A 181 10.57 -3.04 -33.07
C VAL A 181 9.30 -3.88 -33.26
N GLU A 182 8.14 -3.31 -32.91
CA GLU A 182 6.84 -3.99 -33.02
C GLU A 182 6.55 -4.49 -34.45
N ARG A 183 6.90 -3.69 -35.47
CA ARG A 183 6.69 -4.05 -36.87
C ARG A 183 7.57 -5.22 -37.32
N VAL A 184 8.77 -5.33 -36.76
CA VAL A 184 9.69 -6.45 -37.02
C VAL A 184 9.12 -7.74 -36.44
N TYR A 185 8.61 -7.68 -35.21
CA TYR A 185 7.93 -8.82 -34.57
C TYR A 185 6.65 -9.23 -35.30
N ASP A 186 5.82 -8.29 -35.75
CA ASP A 186 4.58 -8.59 -36.49
C ASP A 186 4.86 -9.40 -37.77
N VAL A 187 5.90 -9.00 -38.53
CA VAL A 187 6.26 -9.69 -39.78
C VAL A 187 6.84 -11.08 -39.50
N LEU A 188 7.68 -11.21 -38.48
CA LEU A 188 8.26 -12.50 -38.08
C LEU A 188 7.25 -13.42 -37.39
N GLY A 189 6.19 -12.87 -36.79
CA GLY A 189 5.04 -13.62 -36.30
C GLY A 189 4.30 -14.38 -37.41
N GLY A 190 4.40 -13.91 -38.66
CA GLY A 190 3.92 -14.60 -39.85
C GLY A 190 4.93 -15.56 -40.49
N ALA A 191 6.16 -15.65 -39.98
CA ALA A 191 7.16 -16.62 -40.42
C ALA A 191 6.95 -17.98 -39.73
N GLY A 192 7.41 -19.06 -40.35
CA GLY A 192 7.33 -20.39 -39.74
C GLY A 192 8.15 -20.50 -38.45
N GLU A 193 7.81 -21.46 -37.59
CA GLU A 193 8.40 -21.65 -36.26
C GLU A 193 9.93 -21.72 -36.27
N ALA A 194 10.53 -22.34 -37.29
CA ALA A 194 11.98 -22.41 -37.46
C ALA A 194 12.65 -21.03 -37.60
N ALA A 195 12.04 -20.12 -38.38
CA ALA A 195 12.57 -18.77 -38.57
C ALA A 195 12.39 -17.89 -37.32
N GLN A 196 11.33 -18.14 -36.54
CA GLN A 196 11.11 -17.46 -35.27
C GLN A 196 12.13 -17.89 -34.21
N GLN A 197 12.44 -19.18 -34.14
CA GLN A 197 13.47 -19.73 -33.24
C GLN A 197 14.86 -19.20 -33.60
N GLU A 198 15.21 -19.16 -34.89
CA GLU A 198 16.49 -18.61 -35.35
C GLU A 198 16.60 -17.10 -35.08
N PHE A 199 15.51 -16.35 -35.30
CA PHE A 199 15.46 -14.93 -34.94
C PHE A 199 15.67 -14.72 -33.43
N ALA A 200 14.97 -15.49 -32.58
CA ALA A 200 15.14 -15.41 -31.13
C ALA A 200 16.56 -15.76 -30.68
N TYR A 201 17.21 -16.74 -31.33
CA TYR A 201 18.61 -17.08 -31.10
C TYR A 201 19.56 -15.91 -31.42
N HIS A 202 19.41 -15.28 -32.59
CA HIS A 202 20.25 -14.14 -32.97
C HIS A 202 19.97 -12.90 -32.12
N LEU A 203 18.72 -12.67 -31.73
CA LEU A 203 18.30 -11.57 -30.88
C LEU A 203 18.95 -11.68 -29.49
N LYS A 204 18.96 -12.89 -28.92
CA LYS A 204 19.64 -13.19 -27.66
C LYS A 204 21.16 -13.02 -27.77
N ASN A 205 21.76 -13.44 -28.88
CA ASN A 205 23.19 -13.25 -29.13
C ASN A 205 23.60 -11.78 -29.29
N ALA A 206 22.76 -10.96 -29.95
CA ALA A 206 23.00 -9.52 -30.07
C ALA A 206 23.04 -8.84 -28.69
N LEU A 207 22.14 -9.24 -27.78
CA LEU A 207 22.11 -8.78 -26.40
C LEU A 207 23.37 -9.17 -25.61
N TYR A 208 23.85 -10.41 -25.78
CA TYR A 208 25.11 -10.86 -25.14
C TYR A 208 26.34 -10.10 -25.67
N GLN A 209 26.40 -9.79 -26.96
CA GLN A 209 27.51 -9.03 -27.53
C GLN A 209 27.56 -7.57 -27.05
N ARG A 210 26.39 -6.98 -26.75
CA ARG A 210 26.31 -5.64 -26.15
C ARG A 210 26.76 -5.65 -24.70
N THR A 211 26.25 -6.58 -23.91
CA THR A 211 26.58 -6.67 -22.47
C THR A 211 28.04 -7.04 -22.23
N GLY A 212 28.65 -7.85 -23.10
CA GLY A 212 30.08 -8.16 -23.07
C GLY A 212 31.03 -7.04 -23.51
N ARG A 213 30.54 -5.94 -24.09
CA ARG A 213 31.34 -4.74 -24.43
C ARG A 213 31.37 -3.69 -23.31
N ALA A 214 30.58 -3.87 -22.26
CA ALA A 214 30.49 -2.96 -21.11
C ALA A 214 31.28 -3.45 -19.88
N ALA A 215 32.19 -4.42 -20.06
CA ALA A 215 33.10 -4.93 -19.03
C ALA A 215 34.55 -4.53 -19.33
#